data_AF-A0A9Q0MDT9-F1
#
_entry.id   AF-A0A9Q0MDT9-F1
#
_cell.length_a   1.000
_cell.length_b   1.000
_cell.length_c   1.000
_cell.angle_alpha   90.00
_cell.angle_beta   90.00
_cell.angle_gamma   90.00
#
_symmetry.space_group_name_H-M   'P 1'
#
loop_
_entity.id
_entity.type
_entity.pdbx_description
1 polymer ?
#
loop_
_entity_poly.entity_id
_entity_poly.type
_entity_poly.pdbx_seq_one_letter_code
_entity_poly.pdbx_strand_id
1 'polypeptide(L)'
;MIPQHQRNLLHQHQTLSLVQLTKQQRKQQIAANRRKNLSTTAVALYLLRFNVSLQIAVLAIIVNFALAIATFYNGLNALYCAFGMDCIIGVLTSAILIWRFASSKHDHLDTDQNVYLLHETRTIQTTRPSHRPNVQITCPQPNLVDILDSSIEHDPIDHARELWSTFWLGQVMIIAGLGIVIRTVVEIISHVMATAQDDLMKFDQLDYGFDLAVPQITIMEPLYTLAFISLMLNIVLMIFKIIVYIFLGSNSMLIEGINSFISSIFAFVTMISIRNTDSIQCLDQIVSIMFGIFLIIYGGYNMIHTIGETVYQMVKTNSNRAEYQQLV
;
A
#
# COMPACT_ATOMS: atom_id res chain seq x y z
N MET A 1 -40.76 -0.47 70.87
CA MET A 1 -41.20 0.78 70.20
C MET A 1 -39.95 1.58 69.85
N ILE A 2 -39.62 1.71 68.56
CA ILE A 2 -38.47 2.52 68.13
C ILE A 2 -38.88 4.00 68.23
N PRO A 3 -38.10 4.86 68.93
CA PRO A 3 -38.39 6.29 69.08
C PRO A 3 -38.59 6.96 67.72
N GLN A 4 -39.62 7.81 67.59
CA GLN A 4 -39.94 8.51 66.33
C GLN A 4 -38.74 9.27 65.75
N HIS A 5 -37.84 9.77 66.61
CA HIS A 5 -36.64 10.48 66.17
C HIS A 5 -35.64 9.60 65.39
N GLN A 6 -35.57 8.31 65.73
CA GLN A 6 -34.66 7.34 65.11
C GLN A 6 -35.17 6.87 63.74
N ARG A 7 -36.49 6.91 63.51
CA ARG A 7 -37.11 6.63 62.20
C ARG A 7 -36.83 7.72 61.16
N ASN A 8 -36.81 8.99 61.57
CA ASN A 8 -36.53 10.10 60.66
C ASN A 8 -35.06 10.13 60.20
N LEU A 9 -34.11 9.79 61.08
CA LEU A 9 -32.69 9.68 60.71
C LEU A 9 -32.42 8.53 59.73
N LEU A 10 -33.12 7.40 59.88
CA LEU A 10 -32.97 6.26 58.98
C LEU A 10 -33.51 6.57 57.57
N HIS A 11 -34.64 7.27 57.47
CA HIS A 11 -35.19 7.73 56.19
C HIS A 11 -34.30 8.79 55.52
N GLN A 12 -33.68 9.68 56.30
CA GLN A 12 -32.76 10.68 55.77
C GLN A 12 -31.46 10.05 55.25
N HIS A 13 -30.96 9.00 55.90
CA HIS A 13 -29.78 8.27 55.42
C HIS A 13 -30.06 7.44 54.17
N GLN A 14 -31.25 6.83 54.08
CA GLN A 14 -31.68 6.09 52.88
C GLN A 14 -31.85 7.01 51.67
N THR A 15 -32.44 8.20 51.85
CA THR A 15 -32.61 9.17 50.75
C THR A 15 -31.27 9.73 50.25
N LEU A 16 -30.30 9.98 51.15
CA LEU A 16 -28.96 10.43 50.77
C LEU A 16 -28.19 9.38 49.96
N SER A 17 -28.29 8.10 50.33
CA SER A 17 -27.64 7.00 49.60
C SER A 17 -28.21 6.82 48.18
N LEU A 18 -29.53 6.94 48.01
CA LEU A 18 -30.21 6.86 46.71
C LEU A 18 -29.84 8.02 45.78
N VAL A 19 -29.69 9.24 46.32
CA VAL A 19 -29.24 10.42 45.55
C VAL A 19 -27.77 10.29 45.12
N GLN A 20 -26.91 9.68 45.95
CA GLN A 20 -25.52 9.42 45.56
C GLN A 20 -25.41 8.34 44.50
N LEU A 21 -26.20 7.26 44.62
CA LEU A 21 -26.23 6.17 43.64
C LEU A 21 -26.70 6.65 42.25
N THR A 22 -27.75 7.46 42.21
CA THR A 22 -28.28 8.04 40.96
C THR A 22 -27.31 9.03 40.30
N LYS A 23 -26.56 9.82 41.10
CA LYS A 23 -25.48 10.68 40.56
C LYS A 23 -24.32 9.87 39.98
N GLN A 24 -23.93 8.77 40.62
CA GLN A 24 -22.89 7.87 40.08
C GLN A 24 -23.34 7.19 38.78
N GLN A 25 -24.57 6.68 38.74
CA GLN A 25 -25.13 6.07 37.53
C GLN A 25 -25.19 7.06 36.36
N ARG A 26 -25.61 8.32 36.58
CA ARG A 26 -25.60 9.35 35.53
C ARG A 26 -24.18 9.65 35.03
N LYS A 27 -23.17 9.73 35.90
CA LYS A 27 -21.77 9.93 35.49
C LYS A 27 -21.25 8.76 34.64
N GLN A 28 -21.57 7.53 35.02
CA GLN A 28 -21.20 6.35 34.24
C GLN A 28 -21.90 6.30 32.89
N GLN A 29 -23.18 6.70 32.82
CA GLN A 29 -23.94 6.74 31.58
C GLN A 29 -23.45 7.85 30.63
N ILE A 30 -23.06 9.02 31.15
CA ILE A 30 -22.43 10.09 30.37
C ILE A 30 -21.05 9.64 29.85
N ALA A 31 -20.25 8.95 30.67
CA ALA A 31 -18.97 8.40 30.24
C ALA A 31 -19.14 7.31 29.16
N ALA A 32 -20.13 6.42 29.30
CA ALA A 32 -20.45 5.40 28.31
C ALA A 32 -20.94 6.01 26.97
N ASN A 33 -21.81 7.03 27.01
CA ASN A 33 -22.25 7.73 25.80
C ASN A 33 -21.12 8.51 25.12
N ARG A 34 -20.21 9.14 25.88
CA ARG A 34 -19.01 9.77 25.31
C ARG A 34 -18.09 8.76 24.63
N ARG A 35 -17.92 7.56 25.21
CA ARG A 35 -17.13 6.46 24.59
C ARG A 35 -17.76 5.96 23.30
N LYS A 36 -19.09 5.78 23.27
CA LYS A 36 -19.81 5.39 22.04
C LYS A 36 -19.68 6.45 20.94
N ASN A 37 -19.81 7.73 21.28
CA ASN A 37 -19.67 8.82 20.31
C ASN A 37 -18.23 9.00 19.80
N LEU A 38 -17.21 8.77 20.65
CA LEU A 38 -15.82 8.76 20.20
C LEU A 38 -15.53 7.58 19.25
N SER A 39 -16.06 6.39 19.57
CA SER A 39 -15.92 5.19 18.75
C SER A 39 -16.57 5.38 17.36
N THR A 40 -17.78 5.94 17.28
CA THR A 40 -18.43 6.20 15.99
C THR A 40 -17.70 7.25 15.15
N THR A 41 -17.11 8.27 15.78
CA THR A 41 -16.32 9.29 15.09
C THR A 41 -15.02 8.70 14.52
N ALA A 42 -14.36 7.81 15.27
CA ALA A 42 -13.15 7.12 14.83
C ALA A 42 -13.43 6.18 13.64
N VAL A 43 -14.52 5.42 13.69
CA VAL A 43 -14.95 4.55 12.58
C VAL A 43 -15.32 5.37 11.34
N ALA A 44 -16.03 6.48 11.51
CA ALA A 44 -16.38 7.38 10.40
C ALA A 44 -15.12 7.98 9.74
N LEU A 45 -14.14 8.40 10.55
CA LEU A 45 -12.86 8.89 10.05
C LEU A 45 -12.10 7.80 9.30
N TYR A 46 -12.05 6.57 9.82
CA TYR A 46 -11.42 5.43 9.16
C TYR A 46 -12.06 5.11 7.80
N LEU A 47 -13.40 5.06 7.73
CA LEU A 47 -14.12 4.81 6.48
C LEU A 47 -13.90 5.94 5.46
N LEU A 48 -13.81 7.19 5.92
CA LEU A 48 -13.46 8.32 5.05
C LEU A 48 -12.05 8.17 4.49
N ARG A 49 -11.06 7.84 5.34
CA ARG A 49 -9.67 7.58 4.95
C ARG A 49 -9.57 6.49 3.89
N PHE A 50 -10.26 5.40 4.13
CA PHE A 50 -10.33 4.26 3.25
C PHE A 50 -10.92 4.65 1.89
N ASN A 51 -12.08 5.30 1.87
CA ASN A 51 -12.78 5.64 0.63
C ASN A 51 -11.97 6.63 -0.24
N VAL A 52 -11.37 7.65 0.38
CA VAL A 52 -10.54 8.62 -0.35
C VAL A 52 -9.28 7.96 -0.91
N SER A 53 -8.59 7.14 -0.12
CA SER A 53 -7.38 6.45 -0.58
C SER A 53 -7.70 5.47 -1.72
N LEU A 54 -8.81 4.74 -1.61
CA LEU A 54 -9.28 3.83 -2.66
C LEU A 54 -9.57 4.56 -3.97
N GLN A 55 -10.27 5.71 -3.92
CA GLN A 55 -10.57 6.50 -5.12
C GLN A 55 -9.30 6.99 -5.83
N ILE A 56 -8.31 7.44 -5.06
CA ILE A 56 -7.04 7.91 -5.62
C ILE A 56 -6.23 6.76 -6.22
N ALA A 57 -6.20 5.59 -5.57
CA ALA A 57 -5.53 4.41 -6.11
C ALA A 57 -6.20 3.93 -7.41
N VAL A 58 -7.54 3.92 -7.48
CA VAL A 58 -8.29 3.58 -8.71
C VAL A 58 -8.00 4.60 -9.82
N LEU A 59 -7.97 5.89 -9.50
CA LEU A 59 -7.61 6.93 -10.47
C LEU A 59 -6.18 6.74 -10.99
N ALA A 60 -5.24 6.40 -10.11
CA ALA A 60 -3.86 6.11 -10.49
C ALA A 60 -3.75 4.88 -11.40
N ILE A 61 -4.53 3.83 -11.17
CA ILE A 61 -4.64 2.67 -12.08
C ILE A 61 -5.13 3.12 -13.45
N ILE A 62 -6.23 3.87 -13.52
CA ILE A 62 -6.83 4.28 -14.80
C ILE A 62 -5.83 5.13 -15.60
N VAL A 63 -5.19 6.10 -14.95
CA VAL A 63 -4.20 6.99 -15.58
C VAL A 63 -2.99 6.20 -16.08
N ASN A 64 -2.36 5.41 -15.22
CA ASN A 64 -1.16 4.67 -15.60
C ASN A 64 -1.46 3.59 -16.65
N PHE A 65 -2.63 2.96 -16.59
CA PHE A 65 -3.04 1.97 -17.57
C PHE A 65 -3.29 2.61 -18.94
N ALA A 66 -3.96 3.77 -18.99
CA ALA A 66 -4.16 4.51 -20.23
C ALA A 66 -2.82 4.97 -20.83
N LEU A 67 -1.88 5.44 -20.00
CA LEU A 67 -0.53 5.82 -20.43
C LEU A 67 0.26 4.61 -20.95
N ALA A 68 0.17 3.45 -20.28
CA ALA A 68 0.81 2.23 -20.74
C ALA A 68 0.30 1.81 -22.12
N ILE A 69 -1.02 1.75 -22.30
CA ILE A 69 -1.64 1.42 -23.60
C ILE A 69 -1.19 2.41 -24.67
N ALA A 70 -1.28 3.72 -24.40
CA ALA A 70 -0.88 4.73 -25.36
C ALA A 70 0.60 4.61 -25.73
N THR A 71 1.48 4.30 -24.77
CA THR A 71 2.90 4.12 -25.02
C THR A 71 3.17 2.93 -25.92
N PHE A 72 2.65 1.74 -25.58
CA PHE A 72 2.86 0.53 -26.38
C PHE A 72 2.17 0.58 -27.74
N TYR A 73 1.08 1.35 -27.87
CA TYR A 73 0.42 1.59 -29.15
C TYR A 73 1.27 2.42 -30.11
N ASN A 74 2.01 3.42 -29.59
CA ASN A 74 2.82 4.32 -30.42
C ASN A 74 4.20 3.75 -30.79
N GLY A 75 4.74 2.78 -30.04
CA GLY A 75 6.03 2.19 -30.38
C GLY A 75 6.49 1.06 -29.46
N LEU A 76 7.49 0.29 -29.95
CA LEU A 76 8.12 -0.84 -29.25
C LEU A 76 9.65 -0.71 -29.15
N ASN A 77 10.17 0.52 -29.27
CA ASN A 77 11.60 0.78 -29.11
C ASN A 77 11.97 0.76 -27.63
N ALA A 78 13.25 0.63 -27.31
CA ALA A 78 13.73 0.48 -25.94
C ALA A 78 13.22 1.57 -24.99
N LEU A 79 13.14 2.81 -25.46
CA LEU A 79 12.64 3.93 -24.65
C LEU A 79 11.11 3.86 -24.43
N TYR A 80 10.33 3.47 -25.45
CA TYR A 80 8.89 3.22 -25.31
C TYR A 80 8.62 2.06 -24.35
N CYS A 81 9.39 0.97 -24.46
CA CYS A 81 9.28 -0.17 -23.56
C CYS A 81 9.62 0.23 -22.12
N ALA A 82 10.71 0.98 -21.90
CA ALA A 82 11.07 1.49 -20.59
C ALA A 82 9.94 2.31 -19.96
N PHE A 83 9.44 3.31 -20.68
CA PHE A 83 8.37 4.18 -20.19
C PHE A 83 7.04 3.43 -19.99
N GLY A 84 6.69 2.51 -20.89
CA GLY A 84 5.48 1.70 -20.78
C GLY A 84 5.54 0.74 -19.60
N MET A 85 6.70 0.17 -19.31
CA MET A 85 6.91 -0.68 -18.13
C MET A 85 6.84 0.10 -16.82
N ASP A 86 7.31 1.36 -16.77
CA ASP A 86 7.10 2.23 -15.61
C ASP A 86 5.61 2.42 -15.30
N CYS A 87 4.81 2.66 -16.35
CA CYS A 87 3.36 2.79 -16.23
C CYS A 87 2.72 1.48 -15.72
N ILE A 88 3.15 0.32 -16.20
CA ILE A 88 2.68 -0.99 -15.71
C ILE A 88 3.03 -1.18 -14.23
N ILE A 89 4.25 -0.83 -13.82
CA ILE A 89 4.68 -0.89 -12.41
C ILE A 89 3.80 0.05 -11.56
N GLY A 90 3.47 1.24 -12.07
CA GLY A 90 2.51 2.16 -11.45
C GLY A 90 1.13 1.54 -11.24
N VAL A 91 0.61 0.82 -12.23
CA VAL A 91 -0.66 0.07 -12.12
C VAL A 91 -0.57 -1.02 -11.05
N LEU A 92 0.49 -1.83 -11.07
CA LEU A 92 0.67 -2.94 -10.12
C LEU A 92 0.82 -2.42 -8.68
N THR A 93 1.57 -1.35 -8.48
CA THR A 93 1.74 -0.72 -7.16
C THR A 93 0.40 -0.25 -6.62
N SER A 94 -0.41 0.39 -7.46
CA SER A 94 -1.74 0.87 -7.09
C SER A 94 -2.70 -0.31 -6.82
N ALA A 95 -2.64 -1.37 -7.61
CA ALA A 95 -3.44 -2.59 -7.43
C ALA A 95 -3.10 -3.32 -6.12
N ILE A 96 -1.82 -3.39 -5.76
CA ILE A 96 -1.36 -3.94 -4.48
C ILE A 96 -1.94 -3.14 -3.31
N LEU A 97 -1.98 -1.81 -3.41
CA LEU A 97 -2.56 -0.99 -2.36
C LEU A 97 -4.07 -1.24 -2.21
N ILE A 98 -4.81 -1.33 -3.32
CA ILE A 98 -6.22 -1.70 -3.29
C ILE A 98 -6.41 -3.08 -2.65
N TRP A 99 -5.58 -4.06 -3.03
CA TRP A 99 -5.60 -5.40 -2.44
C TRP A 99 -5.37 -5.34 -0.92
N ARG A 100 -4.36 -4.60 -0.47
CA ARG A 100 -4.06 -4.41 0.96
C ARG A 100 -5.24 -3.80 1.71
N PHE A 101 -5.85 -2.77 1.13
CA PHE A 101 -7.04 -2.15 1.70
C PHE A 101 -8.24 -3.11 1.74
N ALA A 102 -8.49 -3.87 0.67
CA ALA A 102 -9.57 -4.84 0.62
C ALA A 102 -9.39 -5.96 1.67
N SER A 103 -8.15 -6.43 1.84
CA SER A 103 -7.79 -7.48 2.80
C SER A 103 -8.04 -7.04 4.25
N SER A 104 -7.57 -5.85 4.62
CA SER A 104 -7.77 -5.27 5.97
C SER A 104 -9.25 -5.13 6.34
N LYS A 105 -10.13 -4.94 5.35
CA LYS A 105 -11.57 -4.80 5.59
C LYS A 105 -12.26 -6.12 5.98
N HIS A 106 -11.72 -7.26 5.53
CA HIS A 106 -12.35 -8.56 5.79
C HIS A 106 -12.18 -8.99 7.25
N ASP A 107 -11.01 -8.72 7.82
CA ASP A 107 -10.65 -9.17 9.16
C ASP A 107 -11.38 -8.37 10.27
N HIS A 108 -11.71 -7.09 10.01
CA HIS A 108 -12.53 -6.29 10.94
C HIS A 108 -14.01 -6.71 10.98
N LEU A 109 -14.58 -7.15 9.86
CA LEU A 109 -15.99 -7.60 9.81
C LEU A 109 -16.18 -8.94 10.55
N ASP A 110 -15.25 -9.88 10.39
CA ASP A 110 -15.30 -11.17 11.10
C ASP A 110 -15.01 -11.03 12.60
N THR A 111 -14.13 -10.10 12.99
CA THR A 111 -13.82 -9.85 14.41
C THR A 111 -15.00 -9.19 15.12
N ASP A 112 -15.62 -8.17 14.53
CA ASP A 112 -16.81 -7.53 15.14
C ASP A 112 -17.98 -8.53 15.23
N GLN A 113 -18.24 -9.32 14.18
CA GLN A 113 -19.32 -10.30 14.19
C GLN A 113 -19.12 -11.38 15.26
N ASN A 114 -17.88 -11.82 15.49
CA ASN A 114 -17.54 -12.74 16.58
C ASN A 114 -17.66 -12.09 17.95
N VAL A 115 -17.27 -10.83 18.13
CA VAL A 115 -17.42 -10.11 19.41
C VAL A 115 -18.90 -9.87 19.73
N TYR A 116 -19.74 -9.55 18.74
CA TYR A 116 -21.19 -9.45 18.93
C TYR A 116 -21.82 -10.80 19.28
N LEU A 117 -21.44 -11.89 18.61
CA LEU A 117 -21.91 -13.25 18.95
C LEU A 117 -21.45 -13.71 20.35
N LEU A 118 -20.22 -13.39 20.74
CA LEU A 118 -19.69 -13.76 22.06
C LEU A 118 -20.34 -12.93 23.18
N HIS A 119 -20.69 -11.67 22.90
CA HIS A 119 -21.43 -10.83 23.84
C HIS A 119 -22.90 -11.25 23.97
N GLU A 120 -23.53 -11.71 22.88
CA GLU A 120 -24.91 -12.21 22.87
C GLU A 120 -25.02 -13.57 23.58
N THR A 121 -24.04 -14.45 23.39
CA THR A 121 -23.97 -15.75 24.09
C THR A 121 -23.77 -15.57 25.61
N ARG A 122 -23.03 -14.54 26.04
CA ARG A 122 -22.85 -14.22 27.47
C ARG A 122 -24.10 -13.65 28.14
N THR A 123 -24.94 -12.92 27.40
CA THR A 123 -26.19 -12.37 27.94
C THR A 123 -27.31 -13.40 28.09
N ILE A 124 -27.27 -14.52 27.37
CA ILE A 124 -28.29 -15.58 27.47
C ILE A 124 -28.02 -16.53 28.65
N GLN A 125 -26.81 -16.53 29.23
CA GLN A 125 -26.43 -17.44 30.31
C GLN A 125 -26.47 -16.82 31.73
N THR A 126 -27.15 -15.68 31.90
CA THR A 126 -27.37 -15.03 33.21
C THR A 126 -28.83 -15.01 33.64
N THR A 127 -29.48 -16.18 33.69
CA THR A 127 -30.72 -16.41 34.46
C THR A 127 -30.74 -17.80 35.10
N ARG A 128 -29.79 -18.07 35.99
CA ARG A 128 -29.94 -19.09 37.03
C ARG A 128 -29.28 -18.61 38.32
N PRO A 129 -30.00 -18.50 39.45
CA PRO A 129 -29.39 -18.16 40.72
C PRO A 129 -28.86 -19.44 41.38
N SER A 130 -27.56 -19.52 41.60
CA SER A 130 -27.00 -20.45 42.59
C SER A 130 -25.77 -19.85 43.26
N HIS A 131 -25.64 -20.17 44.54
CA HIS A 131 -24.74 -19.61 45.55
C HIS A 131 -23.23 -19.67 45.23
N ARG A 132 -22.53 -18.52 45.45
CA ARG A 132 -21.13 -18.25 45.92
C ARG A 132 -19.94 -19.00 45.25
N PRO A 133 -18.66 -18.55 45.36
CA PRO A 133 -18.06 -17.36 45.98
C PRO A 133 -17.19 -16.49 45.02
N ASN A 134 -16.59 -15.43 45.58
CA ASN A 134 -15.56 -14.54 45.01
C ASN A 134 -14.53 -15.22 44.09
N VAL A 135 -14.46 -14.77 42.83
CA VAL A 135 -13.19 -14.60 42.09
C VAL A 135 -13.28 -13.27 41.35
N GLN A 136 -12.60 -12.27 41.87
CA GLN A 136 -12.44 -10.98 41.22
C GLN A 136 -11.39 -11.15 40.13
N ILE A 137 -11.80 -11.65 38.96
CA ILE A 137 -10.97 -11.63 37.75
C ILE A 137 -10.96 -10.18 37.27
N THR A 138 -9.98 -9.41 37.72
CA THR A 138 -9.55 -8.19 37.03
C THR A 138 -9.05 -8.59 35.65
N CYS A 139 -9.95 -8.61 34.65
CA CYS A 139 -9.52 -8.50 33.28
C CYS A 139 -8.79 -7.16 33.14
N PRO A 140 -7.54 -7.12 32.66
CA PRO A 140 -6.92 -5.87 32.28
C PRO A 140 -7.82 -5.23 31.21
N GLN A 141 -8.35 -4.04 31.49
CA GLN A 141 -9.05 -3.26 30.46
C GLN A 141 -7.99 -2.78 29.46
N PRO A 142 -8.10 -3.13 28.16
CA PRO A 142 -7.27 -2.48 27.16
C PRO A 142 -7.64 -1.00 27.14
N ASN A 143 -6.62 -0.15 27.19
CA ASN A 143 -6.81 1.30 27.16
C ASN A 143 -7.23 1.74 25.75
N LEU A 144 -7.87 2.90 25.64
CA LEU A 144 -8.32 3.50 24.36
C LEU A 144 -7.17 3.71 23.36
N VAL A 145 -5.94 3.83 23.86
CA VAL A 145 -4.73 3.84 23.04
C VAL A 145 -4.57 2.48 22.39
N ASP A 146 -4.67 1.38 23.13
CA ASP A 146 -4.54 0.02 22.61
C ASP A 146 -5.58 -0.34 21.54
N ILE A 147 -6.77 0.30 21.49
CA ILE A 147 -7.77 0.01 20.43
C ILE A 147 -7.54 0.85 19.16
N LEU A 148 -7.03 2.08 19.30
CA LEU A 148 -6.56 2.85 18.14
C LEU A 148 -5.24 2.30 17.61
N ASP A 149 -4.36 1.85 18.50
CA ASP A 149 -3.10 1.18 18.18
C ASP A 149 -3.36 -0.26 17.69
N SER A 150 -4.40 -0.97 18.14
CA SER A 150 -4.75 -2.31 17.64
C SER A 150 -5.47 -2.29 16.28
N SER A 151 -5.97 -1.15 15.82
CA SER A 151 -6.31 -0.98 14.40
C SER A 151 -5.07 -0.84 13.51
N ILE A 152 -3.90 -0.74 14.15
CA ILE A 152 -2.54 -0.66 13.59
C ILE A 152 -1.67 -1.82 14.15
N GLU A 153 -2.20 -2.71 15.00
CA GLU A 153 -1.53 -3.99 15.27
C GLU A 153 -1.74 -4.81 14.03
N HIS A 154 -0.75 -4.73 13.15
CA HIS A 154 -0.48 -5.67 12.09
C HIS A 154 -0.69 -7.08 12.64
N ASP A 155 -1.89 -7.64 12.39
CA ASP A 155 -2.10 -9.07 12.53
C ASP A 155 -0.94 -9.73 11.78
N PRO A 156 -0.19 -10.70 12.36
CA PRO A 156 0.94 -11.34 11.67
C PRO A 156 0.58 -11.79 10.24
N ILE A 157 -0.71 -12.08 9.99
CA ILE A 157 -1.27 -12.40 8.68
C ILE A 157 -1.22 -11.19 7.72
N ASP A 158 -1.60 -10.00 8.17
CA ASP A 158 -1.57 -8.77 7.37
C ASP A 158 -0.14 -8.29 7.09
N HIS A 159 0.75 -8.46 8.05
CA HIS A 159 2.17 -8.19 7.83
C HIS A 159 2.78 -9.15 6.79
N ALA A 160 2.46 -10.44 6.89
CA ALA A 160 2.90 -11.43 5.89
C ALA A 160 2.34 -11.11 4.49
N ARG A 161 1.08 -10.67 4.38
CA ARG A 161 0.48 -10.23 3.10
C ARG A 161 1.21 -9.03 2.51
N GLU A 162 1.53 -8.03 3.33
CA GLU A 162 2.32 -6.85 2.92
C GLU A 162 3.71 -7.27 2.39
N LEU A 163 4.41 -8.12 3.13
CA LEU A 163 5.69 -8.70 2.73
C LEU A 163 5.57 -9.46 1.40
N TRP A 164 4.60 -10.37 1.27
CA TRP A 164 4.41 -11.13 0.03
C TRP A 164 4.09 -10.25 -1.18
N SER A 165 3.27 -9.21 -1.00
CA SER A 165 2.93 -8.29 -2.09
C SER A 165 4.15 -7.50 -2.59
N THR A 166 5.02 -7.06 -1.68
CA THR A 166 6.27 -6.35 -2.01
C THR A 166 7.30 -7.28 -2.66
N PHE A 167 7.34 -8.55 -2.26
CA PHE A 167 8.16 -9.57 -2.93
C PHE A 167 7.75 -9.78 -4.39
N TRP A 168 6.45 -9.98 -4.65
CA TRP A 168 5.96 -10.16 -6.02
C TRP A 168 6.17 -8.93 -6.88
N LEU A 169 5.96 -7.73 -6.32
CA LEU A 169 6.28 -6.48 -7.01
C LEU A 169 7.77 -6.43 -7.38
N GLY A 170 8.66 -6.79 -6.44
CA GLY A 170 10.11 -6.86 -6.68
C GLY A 170 10.48 -7.79 -7.84
N GLN A 171 9.88 -8.97 -7.92
CA GLN A 171 10.07 -9.91 -9.03
C GLN A 171 9.67 -9.31 -10.37
N VAL A 172 8.49 -8.69 -10.44
CA VAL A 172 8.01 -8.06 -11.66
C VAL A 172 8.95 -6.92 -12.09
N MET A 173 9.45 -6.12 -11.14
CA MET A 173 10.42 -5.06 -11.44
C MET A 173 11.74 -5.60 -11.99
N ILE A 174 12.26 -6.69 -11.44
CA ILE A 174 13.48 -7.33 -11.96
C ILE A 174 13.26 -7.86 -13.38
N ILE A 175 12.15 -8.57 -13.62
CA ILE A 175 11.82 -9.10 -14.96
C ILE A 175 11.64 -7.97 -15.96
N ALA A 176 10.93 -6.90 -15.57
CA ALA A 176 10.75 -5.71 -16.39
C ALA A 176 12.09 -5.05 -16.72
N GLY A 177 12.93 -4.82 -15.71
CA GLY A 177 14.25 -4.21 -15.87
C GLY A 177 15.17 -5.03 -16.77
N LEU A 178 15.19 -6.35 -16.61
CA LEU A 178 15.95 -7.25 -17.47
C LEU A 178 15.44 -7.20 -18.92
N GLY A 179 14.12 -7.23 -19.11
CA GLY A 179 13.49 -7.13 -20.43
C GLY A 179 13.85 -5.84 -21.15
N ILE A 180 13.87 -4.71 -20.43
CA ILE A 180 14.30 -3.41 -20.95
C ILE A 180 15.76 -3.46 -21.37
N VAL A 181 16.67 -3.91 -20.49
CA VAL A 181 18.10 -3.99 -20.80
C VAL A 181 18.35 -4.87 -22.03
N ILE A 182 17.72 -6.05 -22.11
CA ILE A 182 17.85 -6.95 -23.26
C ILE A 182 17.35 -6.27 -24.54
N ARG A 183 16.18 -5.63 -24.49
CA ARG A 183 15.61 -4.91 -25.66
C ARG A 183 16.56 -3.83 -26.14
N THR A 184 17.14 -3.04 -25.23
CA THR A 184 18.08 -1.98 -25.57
C THR A 184 19.38 -2.53 -26.16
N VAL A 185 19.90 -3.62 -25.62
CA VAL A 185 21.09 -4.29 -26.18
C VAL A 185 20.82 -4.82 -27.59
N VAL A 186 19.67 -5.43 -27.82
CA VAL A 186 19.26 -5.90 -29.17
C VAL A 186 19.16 -4.72 -30.14
N GLU A 187 18.60 -3.58 -29.70
CA GLU A 187 18.51 -2.37 -30.51
C GLU A 187 19.89 -1.80 -30.87
N ILE A 188 20.81 -1.70 -29.89
CA ILE A 188 22.21 -1.31 -30.12
C ILE A 188 22.88 -2.23 -31.14
N ILE A 189 22.79 -3.56 -30.94
CA ILE A 189 23.41 -4.54 -31.84
C ILE A 189 22.82 -4.40 -33.25
N SER A 190 21.50 -4.21 -33.37
CA SER A 190 20.85 -4.03 -34.68
C SER A 190 21.35 -2.77 -35.40
N HIS A 191 21.59 -1.67 -34.68
CA HIS A 191 22.17 -0.47 -35.24
C HIS A 191 23.61 -0.70 -35.71
N VAL A 192 24.44 -1.34 -34.89
CA VAL A 192 25.84 -1.65 -35.24
C VAL A 192 25.91 -2.56 -36.47
N MET A 193 25.06 -3.59 -36.54
CA MET A 193 25.01 -4.48 -37.70
C MET A 193 24.53 -3.76 -38.96
N ALA A 194 23.53 -2.89 -38.86
CA ALA A 194 23.07 -2.09 -39.99
C ALA A 194 24.17 -1.16 -40.52
N THR A 195 24.89 -0.47 -39.64
CA THR A 195 26.02 0.39 -40.04
C THR A 195 27.16 -0.41 -40.66
N ALA A 196 27.52 -1.56 -40.08
CA ALA A 196 28.54 -2.44 -40.63
C ALA A 196 28.14 -3.02 -42.00
N GLN A 197 26.85 -3.30 -42.21
CA GLN A 197 26.34 -3.82 -43.47
C GLN A 197 26.24 -2.73 -44.54
N ASP A 198 25.93 -1.48 -44.20
CA ASP A 198 25.99 -0.35 -45.14
C ASP A 198 27.42 -0.06 -45.63
N ASP A 199 28.41 -0.19 -44.75
CA ASP A 199 29.82 -0.07 -45.14
C ASP A 199 30.29 -1.25 -46.00
N LEU A 200 29.70 -2.44 -45.82
CA LEU A 200 29.97 -3.62 -46.64
C LEU A 200 29.23 -3.59 -47.99
N MET A 201 27.98 -3.12 -48.04
CA MET A 201 27.18 -2.97 -49.27
C MET A 201 27.65 -1.81 -50.16
N LYS A 202 28.44 -0.86 -49.65
CA LYS A 202 29.22 0.05 -50.50
C LYS A 202 30.33 -0.65 -51.28
N PHE A 203 30.76 -1.84 -50.86
CA PHE A 203 31.76 -2.64 -51.56
C PHE A 203 31.17 -3.72 -52.47
N ASP A 204 29.90 -4.11 -52.28
CA ASP A 204 29.28 -5.16 -53.09
C ASP A 204 27.80 -4.83 -53.38
N GLN A 205 27.56 -4.24 -54.56
CA GLN A 205 26.23 -4.20 -55.17
C GLN A 205 25.85 -5.61 -55.62
N LEU A 206 25.47 -6.50 -54.70
CA LEU A 206 24.74 -7.73 -55.04
C LEU A 206 23.94 -8.25 -53.84
N ASP A 207 22.68 -7.82 -53.82
CA ASP A 207 21.49 -8.65 -53.65
C ASP A 207 21.55 -9.75 -52.58
N TYR A 208 21.14 -9.43 -51.35
CA TYR A 208 20.46 -10.41 -50.49
C TYR A 208 19.42 -9.71 -49.60
N GLY A 209 18.16 -9.88 -49.98
CA GLY A 209 16.98 -9.51 -49.21
C GLY A 209 16.85 -10.34 -47.94
N PHE A 210 17.16 -9.74 -46.79
CA PHE A 210 16.64 -10.16 -45.49
C PHE A 210 15.96 -8.95 -44.85
N ASP A 211 14.74 -8.70 -45.30
CA ASP A 211 13.93 -7.55 -44.90
C ASP A 211 13.25 -7.87 -43.55
N LEU A 212 14.05 -7.94 -42.48
CA LEU A 212 13.55 -7.83 -41.12
C LEU A 212 13.40 -6.34 -40.82
N ALA A 213 12.43 -5.70 -41.50
CA ALA A 213 12.13 -4.29 -41.35
C ALA A 213 11.72 -3.98 -39.90
N VAL A 214 12.70 -3.65 -39.06
CA VAL A 214 12.48 -2.88 -37.84
C VAL A 214 12.22 -1.46 -38.33
N PRO A 215 10.99 -0.92 -38.23
CA PRO A 215 10.68 0.39 -38.77
C PRO A 215 11.48 1.45 -37.98
N GLN A 216 12.58 1.94 -38.57
CA GLN A 216 13.48 2.95 -37.98
C GLN A 216 13.01 4.39 -38.15
N ILE A 217 11.72 4.63 -38.44
CA ILE A 217 11.18 6.00 -38.47
C ILE A 217 10.65 6.32 -37.07
N THR A 218 11.56 6.62 -36.15
CA THR A 218 11.24 7.07 -34.79
C THR A 218 10.69 8.49 -34.81
N ILE A 219 9.39 8.63 -35.08
CA ILE A 219 8.68 9.84 -34.68
C ILE A 219 8.61 9.79 -33.15
N MET A 220 9.53 10.49 -32.47
CA MET A 220 9.59 10.58 -31.00
C MET A 220 8.63 11.63 -30.43
N GLU A 221 8.01 12.46 -31.27
CA GLU A 221 7.02 13.47 -30.89
C GLU A 221 5.84 12.93 -30.04
N PRO A 222 5.19 11.80 -30.37
CA PRO A 222 4.14 11.25 -29.52
C PRO A 222 4.67 10.83 -28.15
N LEU A 223 5.88 10.26 -28.07
CA LEU A 223 6.48 9.88 -26.79
C LEU A 223 6.79 11.09 -25.92
N TYR A 224 7.29 12.18 -26.52
CA TYR A 224 7.52 13.43 -25.78
C TYR A 224 6.23 13.97 -25.15
N THR A 225 5.14 13.94 -25.92
CA THR A 225 3.82 14.38 -25.46
C THR A 225 3.29 13.49 -24.34
N LEU A 226 3.41 12.16 -24.50
CA LEU A 226 3.02 11.20 -23.46
C LEU A 226 3.85 11.35 -22.19
N ALA A 227 5.16 11.56 -22.32
CA ALA A 227 6.05 11.81 -21.19
C ALA A 227 5.69 13.12 -20.47
N PHE A 228 5.36 14.19 -21.20
CA PHE A 228 4.89 15.43 -20.61
C PHE A 228 3.55 15.27 -19.86
N ILE A 229 2.59 14.58 -20.44
CA ILE A 229 1.30 14.29 -19.79
C ILE A 229 1.52 13.46 -18.53
N SER A 230 2.33 12.39 -18.62
CA SER A 230 2.68 11.54 -17.47
C SER A 230 3.37 12.33 -16.37
N LEU A 231 4.30 13.23 -16.72
CA LEU A 231 4.98 14.11 -15.77
C LEU A 231 3.97 14.93 -14.98
N MET A 232 3.05 15.61 -15.67
CA MET A 232 2.05 16.45 -15.03
C MET A 232 1.08 15.64 -14.17
N LEU A 233 0.58 14.51 -14.68
CA LEU A 233 -0.35 13.65 -13.95
C LEU A 233 0.29 13.04 -12.72
N ASN A 234 1.54 12.58 -12.80
CA ASN A 234 2.26 12.01 -11.66
C ASN A 234 2.59 13.05 -10.59
N ILE A 235 2.92 14.30 -10.97
CA ILE A 235 3.06 15.41 -10.01
C ILE A 235 1.73 15.68 -9.30
N VAL A 236 0.63 15.76 -10.04
CA VAL A 236 -0.70 15.99 -9.47
C VAL A 236 -1.08 14.85 -8.51
N LEU A 237 -0.92 13.59 -8.94
CA LEU A 237 -1.18 12.42 -8.10
C LEU A 237 -0.29 12.41 -6.84
N MET A 238 0.99 12.74 -6.96
CA MET A 238 1.91 12.86 -5.83
C MET A 238 1.40 13.91 -4.84
N ILE A 239 1.03 15.10 -5.30
CA ILE A 239 0.51 16.17 -4.43
C ILE A 239 -0.75 15.70 -3.70
N PHE A 240 -1.71 15.09 -4.40
CA PHE A 240 -2.91 14.54 -3.77
C PHE A 240 -2.60 13.47 -2.73
N LYS A 241 -1.65 12.56 -3.03
CA LYS A 241 -1.21 11.51 -2.10
C LYS A 241 -0.54 12.07 -0.86
N ILE A 242 0.31 13.08 -1.01
CA ILE A 242 0.96 13.77 0.11
C ILE A 242 -0.07 14.53 0.97
N ILE A 243 -1.02 15.22 0.35
CA ILE A 243 -2.12 15.89 1.05
C ILE A 243 -2.89 14.87 1.88
N VAL A 244 -3.30 13.75 1.27
CA VAL A 244 -4.00 12.68 1.99
C VAL A 244 -3.14 12.11 3.11
N TYR A 245 -1.85 11.90 2.90
CA TYR A 245 -0.94 11.48 3.96
C TYR A 245 -0.93 12.46 5.14
N ILE A 246 -0.81 13.78 4.88
CA ILE A 246 -0.78 14.81 5.93
C ILE A 246 -2.09 14.84 6.72
N PHE A 247 -3.24 14.76 6.05
CA PHE A 247 -4.55 14.85 6.71
C PHE A 247 -4.98 13.53 7.37
N LEU A 248 -4.57 12.39 6.81
CA LEU A 248 -5.10 11.07 7.18
C LEU A 248 -4.07 10.16 7.85
N GLY A 249 -2.79 10.53 7.88
CA GLY A 249 -1.72 9.79 8.57
C GLY A 249 -1.44 8.39 8.01
N SER A 250 -1.73 8.14 6.72
CA SER A 250 -1.61 6.81 6.10
C SER A 250 -0.21 6.60 5.50
N ASN A 251 0.63 5.79 6.15
CA ASN A 251 1.97 5.45 5.65
C ASN A 251 1.93 4.79 4.26
N SER A 252 0.90 4.00 3.96
CA SER A 252 0.71 3.39 2.65
C SER A 252 0.55 4.45 1.54
N MET A 253 -0.10 5.58 1.85
CA MET A 253 -0.28 6.68 0.91
C MET A 253 1.03 7.44 0.65
N LEU A 254 1.89 7.55 1.67
CA LEU A 254 3.22 8.15 1.51
C LEU A 254 4.07 7.33 0.53
N ILE A 255 4.09 6.01 0.69
CA ILE A 255 4.82 5.10 -0.20
C ILE A 255 4.32 5.24 -1.64
N GLU A 256 3.00 5.29 -1.82
CA GLU A 256 2.41 5.50 -3.15
C GLU A 256 2.73 6.89 -3.74
N GLY A 257 2.82 7.91 -2.87
CA GLY A 257 3.25 9.26 -3.24
C GLY A 257 4.69 9.30 -3.72
N ILE A 258 5.60 8.61 -3.03
CA ILE A 258 6.99 8.43 -3.44
C ILE A 258 7.07 7.70 -4.79
N ASN A 259 6.24 6.68 -5.01
CA ASN A 259 6.20 5.97 -6.29
C ASN A 259 5.79 6.92 -7.44
N SER A 260 4.74 7.72 -7.25
CA SER A 260 4.36 8.74 -8.24
C SER A 260 5.45 9.79 -8.46
N PHE A 261 6.22 10.16 -7.43
CA PHE A 261 7.36 11.05 -7.57
C PHE A 261 8.48 10.44 -8.44
N ILE A 262 8.80 9.17 -8.20
CA ILE A 262 9.81 8.44 -8.98
C ILE A 262 9.38 8.37 -10.46
N SER A 263 8.12 8.02 -10.75
CA SER A 263 7.58 8.03 -12.13
C SER A 263 7.60 9.43 -12.76
N SER A 264 7.37 10.49 -11.97
CA SER A 264 7.52 11.87 -12.44
C SER A 264 8.96 12.18 -12.86
N ILE A 265 9.96 11.78 -12.07
CA ILE A 265 11.37 11.91 -12.44
C ILE A 265 11.66 11.14 -13.73
N PHE A 266 11.14 9.92 -13.90
CA PHE A 266 11.36 9.14 -15.12
C PHE A 266 10.73 9.77 -16.35
N ALA A 267 9.52 10.30 -16.24
CA ALA A 267 8.90 11.06 -17.31
C ALA A 267 9.74 12.28 -17.69
N PHE A 268 10.28 13.00 -16.70
CA PHE A 268 11.17 14.15 -16.92
C PHE A 268 12.48 13.76 -17.61
N VAL A 269 13.14 12.69 -17.16
CA VAL A 269 14.38 12.19 -17.78
C VAL A 269 14.11 11.73 -19.22
N THR A 270 12.98 11.09 -19.48
CA THR A 270 12.56 10.69 -20.84
C THR A 270 12.37 11.91 -21.74
N MET A 271 11.74 12.97 -21.25
CA MET A 271 11.60 14.22 -22.01
C MET A 271 12.96 14.86 -22.32
N ILE A 272 13.87 14.93 -21.35
CA ILE A 272 15.22 15.44 -21.55
C ILE A 272 15.96 14.58 -22.58
N SER A 273 15.81 13.26 -22.50
CA SER A 273 16.42 12.33 -23.44
C SER A 273 15.98 12.64 -24.87
N ILE A 274 14.67 12.71 -25.11
CA ILE A 274 14.11 12.98 -26.44
C ILE A 274 14.56 14.34 -26.98
N ARG A 275 14.56 15.37 -26.14
CA ARG A 275 14.97 16.72 -26.55
C ARG A 275 16.43 16.81 -26.96
N ASN A 276 17.30 15.97 -26.38
CA ASN A 276 18.74 15.99 -26.64
C ASN A 276 19.22 14.85 -27.55
N THR A 277 18.31 14.02 -28.07
CA THR A 277 18.64 12.90 -28.97
C THR A 277 19.45 13.36 -30.19
N ASP A 278 19.14 14.54 -30.75
CA ASP A 278 19.87 15.06 -31.91
C ASP A 278 21.32 15.45 -31.59
N SER A 279 21.61 15.78 -30.32
CA SER A 279 22.94 16.21 -29.88
C SER A 279 23.81 15.03 -29.41
N ILE A 280 23.18 14.01 -28.83
CA ILE A 280 23.87 12.85 -28.25
C ILE A 280 23.22 11.59 -28.83
N GLN A 281 23.88 10.99 -29.82
CA GLN A 281 23.49 9.70 -30.36
C GLN A 281 23.46 8.66 -29.23
N CYS A 282 22.43 7.80 -29.22
CA CYS A 282 22.23 6.73 -28.24
C CYS A 282 21.85 7.21 -26.81
N LEU A 283 21.51 8.50 -26.60
CA LEU A 283 21.09 8.98 -25.27
C LEU A 283 19.84 8.25 -24.74
N ASP A 284 18.90 7.96 -25.63
CA ASP A 284 17.69 7.18 -25.36
C ASP A 284 18.00 5.75 -24.91
N GLN A 285 18.99 5.10 -25.55
CA GLN A 285 19.47 3.77 -25.17
C GLN A 285 20.15 3.80 -23.80
N ILE A 286 20.99 4.80 -23.53
CA ILE A 286 21.65 4.98 -22.22
C ILE A 286 20.60 5.16 -21.12
N VAL A 287 19.62 6.06 -21.33
CA VAL A 287 18.54 6.31 -20.38
C VAL A 287 17.71 5.05 -20.14
N SER A 288 17.40 4.30 -21.19
CA SER A 288 16.67 3.02 -21.07
C SER A 288 17.46 1.97 -20.28
N ILE A 289 18.78 1.83 -20.51
CA ILE A 289 19.63 0.92 -19.71
C ILE A 289 19.69 1.35 -18.25
N MET A 290 19.89 2.65 -17.98
CA MET A 290 19.90 3.17 -16.61
C MET A 290 18.59 2.87 -15.89
N PHE A 291 17.46 3.03 -16.59
CA PHE A 291 16.15 2.70 -16.05
C PHE A 291 16.00 1.19 -15.79
N GLY A 292 16.41 0.34 -16.72
CA GLY A 292 16.38 -1.11 -16.54
C GLY A 292 17.24 -1.58 -15.35
N ILE A 293 18.45 -1.03 -15.20
CA ILE A 293 19.33 -1.31 -14.05
C ILE A 293 18.70 -0.83 -12.75
N PHE A 294 18.12 0.38 -12.73
CA PHE A 294 17.43 0.89 -11.56
C PHE A 294 16.31 -0.05 -11.11
N LEU A 295 15.48 -0.54 -12.03
CA LEU A 295 14.40 -1.48 -11.72
C LEU A 295 14.91 -2.81 -11.15
N ILE A 296 16.02 -3.33 -11.69
CA ILE A 296 16.65 -4.56 -11.18
C ILE A 296 17.15 -4.35 -9.76
N ILE A 297 17.88 -3.26 -9.49
CA ILE A 297 18.43 -2.96 -8.17
C ILE A 297 17.30 -2.74 -7.16
N TYR A 298 16.31 -1.92 -7.51
CA TYR A 298 15.21 -1.59 -6.62
C TYR A 298 14.30 -2.81 -6.35
N GLY A 299 13.99 -3.60 -7.39
CA GLY A 299 13.25 -4.85 -7.24
C GLY A 299 14.02 -5.87 -6.39
N GLY A 300 15.33 -5.98 -6.59
CA GLY A 300 16.22 -6.83 -5.79
C GLY A 300 16.26 -6.40 -4.33
N TYR A 301 16.36 -5.10 -4.06
CA TYR A 301 16.29 -4.55 -2.71
C TYR A 301 14.97 -4.94 -2.01
N ASN A 302 13.83 -4.75 -2.67
CA ASN A 302 12.52 -5.10 -2.12
C ASN A 302 12.43 -6.60 -1.78
N MET A 303 12.92 -7.47 -2.66
CA MET A 303 12.93 -8.91 -2.40
C MET A 303 13.83 -9.29 -1.22
N ILE A 304 15.06 -8.78 -1.19
CA ILE A 304 16.02 -9.09 -0.11
C ILE A 304 15.48 -8.59 1.23
N HIS A 305 14.93 -7.38 1.26
CA HIS A 305 14.30 -6.81 2.44
C HIS A 305 13.15 -7.70 2.94
N THR A 306 12.25 -8.11 2.05
CA THR A 306 11.13 -8.98 2.41
C THR A 306 11.59 -10.35 2.93
N ILE A 307 12.54 -10.99 2.27
CA ILE A 307 13.07 -12.29 2.71
C ILE A 307 13.75 -12.14 4.08
N GLY A 308 14.55 -11.09 4.26
CA GLY A 308 15.24 -10.81 5.52
C GLY A 308 14.26 -10.65 6.68
N GLU A 309 13.20 -9.87 6.49
CA GLU A 309 12.17 -9.65 7.51
C GLU A 309 11.39 -10.94 7.81
N THR A 310 11.07 -11.73 6.78
CA THR A 310 10.39 -13.02 6.93
C THR A 310 11.25 -14.01 7.74
N VAL A 311 12.54 -14.11 7.42
CA VAL A 311 13.50 -14.96 8.15
C VAL A 311 13.67 -14.49 9.59
N TYR A 312 13.80 -13.18 9.81
CA TYR A 312 13.89 -12.59 11.13
C TYR A 312 12.67 -12.96 12.00
N GLN A 313 11.46 -12.88 11.45
CA GLN A 313 10.23 -13.25 12.16
C GLN A 313 10.14 -14.74 12.47
N MET A 314 10.58 -15.61 11.55
CA MET A 314 10.65 -17.05 11.82
C MET A 314 11.62 -17.37 12.96
N VAL A 315 12.79 -16.74 12.97
CA VAL A 315 13.79 -16.92 14.05
C VAL A 315 13.25 -16.43 15.39
N LYS A 316 12.64 -15.24 15.42
CA LYS A 316 12.04 -14.68 16.63
C LYS A 316 10.91 -15.56 17.19
N THR A 317 10.05 -16.08 16.32
CA THR A 317 8.93 -16.95 16.72
C THR A 317 9.42 -18.28 17.29
N ASN A 318 10.45 -18.87 16.68
CA ASN A 318 11.06 -20.12 17.18
C ASN A 318 11.76 -19.91 18.53
N SER A 319 12.44 -18.77 18.72
CA SER A 319 13.06 -18.41 20.00
C SER A 319 12.02 -18.33 21.12
N ASN A 320 10.91 -17.63 20.88
CA ASN A 320 9.84 -17.49 21.87
C ASN A 320 9.18 -18.84 22.18
N ARG A 321 8.99 -19.71 21.17
CA ARG A 321 8.40 -21.04 21.37
C ARG A 321 9.27 -21.95 22.23
N ALA A 322 10.59 -21.86 22.09
CA ALA A 322 11.54 -22.56 22.95
C ALA A 322 11.47 -22.09 24.41
N GLU A 323 11.31 -20.79 24.68
CA GLU A 323 11.13 -20.27 26.04
C GLU A 323 9.83 -20.76 26.68
N TYR A 324 8.71 -20.77 25.94
CA TYR A 324 7.45 -21.30 26.47
C TYR A 324 7.50 -22.80 26.78
N GLN A 325 8.25 -23.59 26.02
CA GLN A 325 8.43 -25.02 26.31
C GLN A 325 9.30 -25.30 27.54
N GLN A 326 10.11 -24.34 28.00
CA GLN A 326 10.86 -24.45 29.25
C GLN A 326 10.06 -24.04 30.49
N LEU A 327 8.98 -23.28 30.30
CA LEU A 327 8.10 -22.79 31.37
C LEU A 327 6.93 -23.74 31.70
N VAL A 328 6.70 -24.75 30.86
CA VAL A 328 5.67 -25.81 31.02
C VAL A 328 6.31 -27.11 31.47
#